data_AF-A0A7C7PPQ3-F1
#
_entry.id   AF-A0A7C7PPQ3-F1
#
_cell.length_a   1.000
_cell.length_b   1.000
_cell.length_c   1.000
_cell.angle_alpha   90.00
_cell.angle_beta   90.00
_cell.angle_gamma   90.00
#
_symmetry.space_group_name_H-M   'P 1'
#
loop_
_entity.id
_entity.type
_entity.pdbx_description
1 polymer ?
#
loop_
_entity_poly.entity_id
_entity_poly.type
_entity_poly.pdbx_seq_one_letter_code
_entity_poly.pdbx_strand_id
1 'polypeptide(L)'
;YSINNLKISEKLWNNAPFYLIIWNHGDAWTYYPKNKLKAIASDETSKSKININELIKALRYINKNVHKITFLGFDACLMGNIETLYSIFINNITKYVIASEYYEPAYGWNYNIYFENISDPYLVGKNIVDAYAYYYENVVPSNYSLALYEKENTLSYINYIDKKALELINDEPNSFDIVKNYALTYKIDYDYSYLVDSYLLFNNAAKDLGFNFKYTNFPTYFKTNLENIKGATIGFPTYPSNLEQFNYYIDSTINPFANTNYAKFIKDYISYIINSTLN
;
A
#
# COMPACT_ATOMS: atom_id res chain seq x y z
N TYR A 1 6.04 -16.47 -14.23
CA TYR A 1 4.75 -17.18 -14.34
C TYR A 1 3.94 -16.57 -15.49
N SER A 2 3.42 -17.35 -16.44
CA SER A 2 2.77 -16.80 -17.65
C SER A 2 1.23 -16.78 -17.55
N ILE A 3 0.58 -15.83 -18.23
CA ILE A 3 -0.89 -15.75 -18.36
C ILE A 3 -1.51 -17.06 -18.87
N ASN A 4 -0.75 -17.84 -19.65
CA ASN A 4 -1.21 -19.12 -20.18
C ASN A 4 -1.47 -20.15 -19.06
N ASN A 5 -0.72 -20.12 -17.96
CA ASN A 5 -0.95 -21.01 -16.83
C ASN A 5 -2.26 -20.67 -16.10
N LEU A 6 -2.65 -19.40 -16.05
CA LEU A 6 -3.92 -18.97 -15.44
C LEU A 6 -5.13 -19.45 -16.24
N LYS A 7 -5.05 -19.41 -17.59
CA LYS A 7 -6.10 -19.93 -18.48
C LYS A 7 -6.31 -21.44 -18.36
N ILE A 8 -5.25 -22.19 -18.03
CA ILE A 8 -5.36 -23.63 -17.76
C ILE A 8 -6.11 -23.86 -16.44
N SER A 9 -5.80 -23.09 -15.40
CA SER A 9 -6.51 -23.17 -14.12
C SER A 9 -8.01 -22.89 -14.25
N GLU A 10 -8.39 -21.85 -15.00
CA GLU A 10 -9.81 -21.49 -15.20
C GLU A 10 -10.64 -22.64 -15.79
N LYS A 11 -10.11 -23.31 -16.83
CA LYS A 11 -10.81 -24.42 -17.50
C LYS A 11 -11.13 -25.59 -16.55
N LEU A 12 -10.34 -25.75 -15.48
CA LEU A 12 -10.50 -26.85 -14.52
C LEU A 12 -11.47 -26.51 -13.38
N TRP A 13 -11.65 -25.22 -13.05
CA TRP A 13 -12.34 -24.78 -11.83
C TRP A 13 -13.42 -23.73 -12.10
N ASN A 14 -14.36 -24.09 -12.98
CA ASN A 14 -15.43 -23.19 -13.41
C ASN A 14 -16.35 -22.81 -12.23
N ASN A 15 -16.64 -21.52 -12.05
CA ASN A 15 -17.48 -20.92 -10.98
C ASN A 15 -16.94 -20.93 -9.53
N ALA A 16 -15.69 -21.36 -9.27
CA ALA A 16 -15.08 -21.24 -7.94
C ALA A 16 -14.51 -19.82 -7.70
N PRO A 17 -14.45 -19.33 -6.44
CA PRO A 17 -13.72 -18.11 -6.11
C PRO A 17 -12.27 -18.16 -6.60
N PHE A 18 -11.84 -17.15 -7.35
CA PHE A 18 -10.47 -17.05 -7.83
C PHE A 18 -9.63 -16.16 -6.93
N TYR A 19 -8.69 -16.79 -6.21
CA TYR A 19 -7.76 -16.14 -5.30
C TYR A 19 -6.38 -16.08 -5.94
N LEU A 20 -5.89 -14.88 -6.19
CA LEU A 20 -4.58 -14.65 -6.82
C LEU A 20 -3.61 -14.15 -5.76
N ILE A 21 -2.54 -14.90 -5.51
CA ILE A 21 -1.44 -14.48 -4.63
C ILE A 21 -0.22 -14.21 -5.50
N ILE A 22 0.35 -13.02 -5.36
CA ILE A 22 1.58 -12.61 -6.04
C ILE A 22 2.69 -12.63 -4.99
N TRP A 23 3.58 -13.61 -5.12
CA TRP A 23 4.76 -13.78 -4.26
C TRP A 23 6.02 -13.26 -4.95
N ASN A 24 6.94 -12.67 -4.16
CA ASN A 24 8.34 -12.26 -4.42
C ASN A 24 8.57 -10.82 -3.87
N HIS A 25 9.69 -10.17 -4.16
CA HIS A 25 10.02 -8.81 -3.73
C HIS A 25 8.91 -7.79 -4.06
N GLY A 26 8.72 -6.83 -3.16
CA GLY A 26 7.86 -5.67 -3.31
C GLY A 26 8.55 -4.42 -2.77
N ASP A 27 8.27 -3.27 -3.39
CA ASP A 27 8.91 -1.98 -3.06
C ASP A 27 7.88 -0.82 -3.00
N ALA A 28 6.60 -1.13 -2.78
CA ALA A 28 5.46 -0.22 -2.88
C ALA A 28 5.30 0.44 -4.28
N TRP A 29 4.73 1.65 -4.32
CA TRP A 29 4.20 2.31 -5.53
C TRP A 29 5.15 3.29 -6.24
N THR A 30 6.29 3.63 -5.63
CA THR A 30 7.09 4.77 -6.12
C THR A 30 8.12 4.36 -7.16
N TYR A 31 8.61 5.30 -7.95
CA TYR A 31 9.63 5.08 -8.97
C TYR A 31 10.83 5.99 -8.68
N TYR A 32 12.03 5.46 -8.39
CA TYR A 32 13.21 6.32 -8.22
C TYR A 32 14.60 5.62 -8.25
N PRO A 33 15.65 6.22 -8.87
CA PRO A 33 15.80 6.55 -10.28
C PRO A 33 16.58 5.43 -11.04
N LYS A 34 16.50 5.48 -12.38
CA LYS A 34 17.32 4.89 -13.47
C LYS A 34 17.89 3.46 -13.40
N ASN A 35 18.12 2.84 -12.24
CA ASN A 35 18.65 1.48 -12.07
C ASN A 35 18.01 0.68 -10.92
N LYS A 36 17.01 1.23 -10.22
CA LYS A 36 16.21 0.51 -9.21
C LYS A 36 14.74 0.78 -9.46
N LEU A 37 14.14 0.04 -10.40
CA LEU A 37 12.68 -0.04 -10.48
C LEU A 37 12.18 -0.55 -9.13
N LYS A 38 11.19 0.13 -8.55
CA LYS A 38 10.47 -0.32 -7.37
C LYS A 38 9.12 -0.81 -7.85
N ALA A 39 8.84 -2.05 -7.53
CA ALA A 39 7.92 -2.88 -8.27
C ALA A 39 7.66 -4.15 -7.47
N ILE A 40 6.71 -4.94 -7.94
CA ILE A 40 6.50 -6.29 -7.45
C ILE A 40 7.09 -7.31 -8.41
N ALA A 41 7.40 -8.50 -7.89
CA ALA A 41 7.79 -9.66 -8.68
C ALA A 41 9.05 -9.41 -9.52
N SER A 42 10.17 -9.23 -8.82
CA SER A 42 11.47 -9.04 -9.46
C SER A 42 11.97 -10.32 -10.13
N ASP A 43 12.37 -10.21 -11.39
CA ASP A 43 13.05 -11.27 -12.14
C ASP A 43 14.52 -10.89 -12.30
N GLU A 44 15.37 -11.52 -11.49
CA GLU A 44 16.82 -11.31 -11.50
C GLU A 44 17.48 -11.76 -12.81
N THR A 45 16.86 -12.69 -13.57
CA THR A 45 17.40 -13.20 -14.83
C THR A 45 17.26 -12.15 -15.93
N SER A 46 16.06 -11.54 -16.04
CA SER A 46 15.78 -10.50 -17.03
C SER A 46 16.05 -9.08 -16.50
N LYS A 47 16.40 -8.94 -15.22
CA LYS A 47 16.52 -7.66 -14.49
C LYS A 47 15.28 -6.79 -14.64
N SER A 48 14.12 -7.43 -14.74
CA SER A 48 12.83 -6.76 -14.89
C SER A 48 12.02 -6.86 -13.61
N LYS A 49 11.10 -5.92 -13.43
CA LYS A 49 10.14 -5.92 -12.32
C LYS A 49 8.82 -5.36 -12.83
N ILE A 50 7.71 -5.69 -12.18
CA ILE A 50 6.36 -5.22 -12.58
C ILE A 50 6.01 -3.96 -11.81
N ASN A 51 5.99 -2.81 -12.49
CA ASN A 51 5.53 -1.57 -11.87
C ASN A 51 3.99 -1.56 -11.68
N ILE A 52 3.47 -0.61 -10.89
CA ILE A 52 2.04 -0.57 -10.57
C ILE A 52 1.14 -0.46 -11.82
N ASN A 53 1.54 0.33 -12.82
CA ASN A 53 0.78 0.48 -14.07
C ASN A 53 0.74 -0.82 -14.88
N GLU A 54 1.86 -1.53 -14.96
CA GLU A 54 1.95 -2.85 -15.60
C GLU A 54 1.14 -3.89 -14.84
N LEU A 55 1.21 -3.87 -13.51
CA LEU A 55 0.42 -4.74 -12.63
C LEU A 55 -1.07 -4.54 -12.89
N ILE A 56 -1.56 -3.29 -12.88
CA ILE A 56 -2.97 -2.98 -13.15
C ILE A 56 -3.38 -3.43 -14.56
N LYS A 57 -2.54 -3.22 -15.58
CA LYS A 57 -2.80 -3.71 -16.94
C LYS A 57 -2.94 -5.24 -16.97
N ALA A 58 -2.04 -5.95 -16.29
CA ALA A 58 -2.06 -7.41 -16.21
C ALA A 58 -3.31 -7.92 -15.45
N LEU A 59 -3.64 -7.34 -14.30
CA LEU A 59 -4.81 -7.71 -13.50
C LEU A 59 -6.13 -7.44 -14.24
N ARG A 60 -6.24 -6.32 -14.96
CA ARG A 60 -7.39 -6.04 -15.85
C ARG A 60 -7.52 -7.07 -16.96
N TYR A 61 -6.40 -7.48 -17.55
CA TYR A 61 -6.40 -8.54 -18.56
C TYR A 61 -6.91 -9.86 -17.96
N ILE A 62 -6.45 -10.24 -16.77
CA ILE A 62 -6.88 -11.46 -16.07
C ILE A 62 -8.39 -11.40 -15.80
N ASN A 63 -8.90 -10.32 -15.22
CA ASN A 63 -10.33 -10.15 -14.96
C ASN A 63 -11.21 -10.22 -16.22
N LYS A 64 -10.71 -9.73 -17.35
CA LYS A 64 -11.47 -9.69 -18.62
C LYS A 64 -11.42 -10.99 -19.40
N ASN A 65 -10.28 -11.70 -19.39
CA ASN A 65 -10.00 -12.79 -20.33
C ASN A 65 -9.68 -14.13 -19.67
N VAL A 66 -9.62 -14.16 -18.35
CA VAL A 66 -9.33 -15.38 -17.57
C VAL A 66 -10.42 -15.55 -16.52
N HIS A 67 -10.30 -14.92 -15.35
CA HIS A 67 -11.30 -15.10 -14.31
C HIS A 67 -11.38 -13.84 -13.44
N LYS A 68 -12.58 -13.56 -12.90
CA LYS A 68 -12.76 -12.43 -11.99
C LYS A 68 -12.08 -12.71 -10.66
N ILE A 69 -11.06 -11.92 -10.33
CA ILE A 69 -10.29 -12.00 -9.10
C ILE A 69 -11.19 -11.65 -7.92
N THR A 70 -11.49 -12.66 -7.10
CA THR A 70 -12.29 -12.50 -5.89
C THR A 70 -11.47 -11.89 -4.76
N PHE A 71 -10.18 -12.24 -4.73
CA PHE A 71 -9.22 -11.82 -3.72
C PHE A 71 -7.83 -11.68 -4.34
N LEU A 72 -7.10 -10.63 -3.95
CA LEU A 72 -5.70 -10.40 -4.34
C LEU A 72 -4.79 -10.38 -3.11
N GLY A 73 -3.84 -11.29 -3.05
CA GLY A 73 -2.83 -11.33 -2.01
C GLY A 73 -1.46 -10.88 -2.52
N PHE A 74 -0.75 -10.12 -1.70
CA PHE A 74 0.65 -9.78 -1.91
C PHE A 74 1.48 -10.37 -0.79
N ASP A 75 2.13 -11.50 -1.08
CA ASP A 75 3.20 -12.05 -0.24
C ASP A 75 4.52 -11.41 -0.70
N ALA A 76 4.56 -10.10 -0.49
CA ALA A 76 5.58 -9.18 -0.97
C ALA A 76 5.63 -7.93 -0.06
N CYS A 77 6.85 -7.45 0.21
CA CYS A 77 7.07 -6.32 1.11
C CYS A 77 6.33 -5.06 0.66
N LEU A 78 5.85 -4.27 1.64
CA LEU A 78 5.42 -2.87 1.46
C LEU A 78 4.22 -2.66 0.51
N MET A 79 3.47 -3.72 0.20
CA MET A 79 2.31 -3.64 -0.70
C MET A 79 1.04 -3.13 0.01
N GLY A 80 1.04 -3.10 1.34
CA GLY A 80 0.07 -2.42 2.22
C GLY A 80 0.29 -0.92 2.20
N ASN A 81 0.17 -0.35 1.01
CA ASN A 81 0.46 1.04 0.71
C ASN A 81 -0.76 1.68 0.03
N ILE A 82 -1.12 2.89 0.45
CA ILE A 82 -2.33 3.59 0.03
C ILE A 82 -2.40 3.78 -1.50
N GLU A 83 -1.31 4.15 -2.14
CA GLU A 83 -1.22 4.36 -3.59
C GLU A 83 -1.39 3.07 -4.39
N THR A 84 -0.77 1.98 -3.92
CA THR A 84 -1.00 0.63 -4.45
C THR A 84 -2.47 0.22 -4.31
N LEU A 85 -3.02 0.31 -3.09
CA LEU A 85 -4.40 -0.08 -2.80
C LEU A 85 -5.41 0.74 -3.60
N TYR A 86 -5.21 2.06 -3.68
CA TYR A 86 -6.07 2.96 -4.46
C TYR A 86 -6.06 2.58 -5.95
N SER A 87 -4.88 2.32 -6.53
CA SER A 87 -4.76 1.88 -7.93
C SER A 87 -5.58 0.62 -8.20
N ILE A 88 -5.51 -0.36 -7.31
CA ILE A 88 -6.22 -1.63 -7.43
C ILE A 88 -7.74 -1.40 -7.32
N PHE A 89 -8.18 -0.64 -6.33
CA PHE A 89 -9.60 -0.46 -6.03
C PHE A 89 -10.32 0.46 -7.02
N ILE A 90 -9.69 1.55 -7.47
CA ILE A 90 -10.30 2.47 -8.46
C ILE A 90 -10.43 1.81 -9.84
N ASN A 91 -9.54 0.87 -10.17
CA ASN A 91 -9.62 0.07 -11.39
C ASN A 91 -10.56 -1.14 -11.27
N ASN A 92 -11.31 -1.28 -10.17
CA ASN A 92 -12.25 -2.37 -9.92
C ASN A 92 -11.62 -3.77 -10.08
N ILE A 93 -10.38 -3.93 -9.65
CA ILE A 93 -9.66 -5.20 -9.81
C ILE A 93 -10.26 -6.30 -8.94
N THR A 94 -10.55 -5.99 -7.67
CA THR A 94 -11.06 -6.97 -6.71
C THR A 94 -11.79 -6.26 -5.57
N LYS A 95 -12.49 -7.02 -4.73
CA LYS A 95 -13.16 -6.51 -3.52
C LYS A 95 -12.21 -6.50 -2.31
N TYR A 96 -11.27 -7.43 -2.25
CA TYR A 96 -10.39 -7.61 -1.10
C TYR A 96 -8.92 -7.72 -1.51
N VAL A 97 -8.06 -7.06 -0.75
CA VAL A 97 -6.60 -7.18 -0.87
C VAL A 97 -6.04 -7.62 0.48
N ILE A 98 -5.03 -8.49 0.52
CA ILE A 98 -4.16 -8.65 1.70
C ILE A 98 -2.74 -8.27 1.34
N ALA A 99 -2.13 -7.47 2.20
CA ALA A 99 -0.75 -7.05 2.04
C ALA A 99 -0.17 -6.58 3.38
N SER A 100 1.16 -6.57 3.46
CA SER A 100 1.91 -5.98 4.57
C SER A 100 2.30 -4.54 4.25
N GLU A 101 2.13 -3.62 5.20
CA GLU A 101 2.72 -2.27 5.09
C GLU A 101 4.24 -2.28 5.32
N TYR A 102 4.77 -3.38 5.88
CA TYR A 102 6.15 -3.54 6.32
C TYR A 102 6.89 -4.57 5.45
N TYR A 103 8.11 -4.91 5.86
CA TYR A 103 8.83 -6.04 5.29
C TYR A 103 8.08 -7.35 5.57
N GLU A 104 7.98 -8.19 4.53
CA GLU A 104 7.56 -9.59 4.68
C GLU A 104 8.77 -10.41 5.16
N PRO A 105 8.63 -11.24 6.22
CA PRO A 105 9.69 -12.16 6.61
C PRO A 105 9.98 -13.16 5.49
N ALA A 106 11.21 -13.69 5.47
CA ALA A 106 11.70 -14.54 4.37
C ALA A 106 10.87 -15.82 4.13
N TYR A 107 10.17 -16.32 5.14
CA TYR A 107 9.30 -17.49 5.02
C TYR A 107 7.97 -17.19 4.31
N GLY A 108 7.59 -15.93 4.18
CA GLY A 108 6.35 -15.49 3.52
C GLY A 108 5.09 -15.94 4.28
N TRP A 109 4.02 -16.20 3.55
CA TRP A 109 2.76 -16.63 4.12
C TRP A 109 2.78 -18.12 4.49
N ASN A 110 1.99 -18.49 5.49
CA ASN A 110 1.76 -19.89 5.80
C ASN A 110 0.78 -20.49 4.77
N TYR A 111 1.27 -21.30 3.84
CA TYR A 111 0.41 -21.95 2.83
C TYR A 111 -0.15 -23.31 3.26
N ASN A 112 0.19 -23.79 4.46
CA ASN A 112 -0.34 -25.04 5.02
C ASN A 112 -1.66 -24.84 5.79
N ILE A 113 -2.36 -23.73 5.53
CA ILE A 113 -3.63 -23.41 6.17
C ILE A 113 -4.76 -24.17 5.46
N TYR A 114 -5.61 -24.83 6.23
CA TYR A 114 -6.86 -25.38 5.74
C TYR A 114 -7.98 -24.37 5.95
N PHE A 115 -8.68 -24.02 4.87
CA PHE A 115 -9.83 -23.12 4.92
C PHE A 115 -11.11 -23.94 5.01
N GLU A 116 -11.80 -23.90 6.16
CA GLU A 116 -13.09 -24.59 6.34
C GLU A 116 -14.20 -24.01 5.44
N ASN A 117 -14.12 -22.71 5.10
CA ASN A 117 -15.09 -22.05 4.23
C ASN A 117 -14.39 -21.14 3.22
N ILE A 118 -14.10 -21.70 2.05
CA ILE A 118 -13.50 -20.98 0.90
C ILE A 118 -14.51 -20.13 0.10
N SER A 119 -15.79 -20.13 0.48
CA SER A 119 -16.81 -19.38 -0.27
C SER A 119 -16.97 -17.94 0.22
N ASP A 120 -16.54 -17.64 1.46
CA ASP A 120 -16.53 -16.30 2.03
C ASP A 120 -15.11 -15.69 1.94
N PRO A 121 -14.86 -14.75 1.01
CA PRO A 121 -13.54 -14.15 0.84
C PRO A 121 -13.08 -13.33 2.05
N TYR A 122 -14.00 -12.78 2.84
CA TYR A 122 -13.63 -12.07 4.06
C TYR A 122 -13.08 -13.03 5.10
N LEU A 123 -13.77 -14.16 5.33
CA LEU A 123 -13.32 -15.16 6.29
C LEU A 123 -12.00 -15.81 5.86
N VAL A 124 -11.85 -16.11 4.56
CA VAL A 124 -10.56 -16.58 4.00
C VAL A 124 -9.45 -15.57 4.29
N GLY A 125 -9.67 -14.28 3.99
CA GLY A 125 -8.66 -13.27 4.22
C GLY A 125 -8.32 -13.06 5.70
N LYS A 126 -9.33 -13.07 6.57
CA LYS A 126 -9.13 -13.00 8.02
C LYS A 126 -8.29 -14.18 8.52
N ASN A 127 -8.59 -15.39 8.05
CA ASN A 127 -7.85 -16.60 8.43
C ASN A 127 -6.39 -16.57 7.95
N ILE A 128 -6.11 -16.00 6.77
CA ILE A 128 -4.74 -15.76 6.31
C ILE A 128 -4.00 -14.84 7.28
N VAL A 129 -4.59 -13.70 7.66
CA VAL A 129 -4.00 -12.75 8.61
C VAL A 129 -3.78 -13.40 9.99
N ASP A 130 -4.74 -14.18 10.47
CA ASP A 130 -4.62 -14.88 11.76
C ASP A 130 -3.53 -15.93 11.77
N ALA A 131 -3.44 -16.75 10.72
CA ALA A 131 -2.42 -17.78 10.61
C ALA A 131 -1.02 -17.21 10.43
N TYR A 132 -0.89 -16.11 9.67
CA TYR A 132 0.36 -15.38 9.49
C TYR A 132 0.86 -14.83 10.83
N ALA A 133 -0.01 -14.12 11.57
CA ALA A 133 0.30 -13.61 12.90
C ALA A 133 0.73 -14.74 13.85
N TYR A 134 -0.07 -15.81 13.93
CA TYR A 134 0.25 -16.96 14.78
C TYR A 134 1.63 -17.56 14.47
N TYR A 135 1.96 -17.70 13.18
CA TYR A 135 3.23 -18.28 12.74
C TYR A 135 4.43 -17.44 13.21
N TYR A 136 4.36 -16.12 13.04
CA TYR A 136 5.42 -15.20 13.43
C TYR A 136 5.41 -14.78 14.90
N GLU A 137 4.38 -15.17 15.66
CA GLU A 137 4.37 -15.04 17.12
C GLU A 137 4.88 -16.30 17.81
N ASN A 138 4.59 -17.49 17.27
CA ASN A 138 4.72 -18.74 18.03
C ASN A 138 5.62 -19.80 17.36
N VAL A 139 5.86 -19.74 16.05
CA VAL A 139 6.60 -20.79 15.32
C VAL A 139 8.00 -20.29 14.93
N VAL A 140 8.08 -19.16 14.24
CA VAL A 140 9.34 -18.51 13.88
C VAL A 140 9.25 -17.04 14.28
N PRO A 141 9.49 -16.70 15.57
CA PRO A 141 9.31 -15.34 16.06
C PRO A 141 10.04 -14.28 15.24
N SER A 142 9.30 -13.35 14.64
CA SER A 142 9.85 -12.21 13.91
C SER A 142 8.89 -11.01 13.90
N ASN A 143 9.41 -9.85 13.54
CA ASN A 143 8.57 -8.69 13.26
C ASN A 143 7.66 -8.97 12.07
N TYR A 144 6.40 -8.58 12.16
CA TYR A 144 5.40 -8.85 11.12
C TYR A 144 4.31 -7.78 11.09
N SER A 145 3.70 -7.62 9.92
CA SER A 145 2.52 -6.78 9.71
C SER A 145 1.71 -7.43 8.59
N LEU A 146 0.41 -7.63 8.77
CA LEU A 146 -0.45 -8.09 7.68
C LEU A 146 -1.87 -7.59 7.85
N ALA A 147 -2.41 -6.99 6.80
CA ALA A 147 -3.72 -6.38 6.79
C ALA A 147 -4.59 -6.94 5.66
N LEU A 148 -5.88 -7.11 5.95
CA LEU A 148 -6.96 -7.30 4.99
C LEU A 148 -7.64 -5.95 4.73
N TYR A 149 -7.72 -5.58 3.46
CA TYR A 149 -8.36 -4.36 2.98
C TYR A 149 -9.60 -4.71 2.18
N GLU A 150 -10.74 -4.10 2.54
CA GLU A 150 -11.94 -4.10 1.71
C GLU A 150 -12.02 -2.79 0.91
N LYS A 151 -12.47 -2.90 -0.34
CA LYS A 151 -12.62 -1.76 -1.25
C LYS A 151 -13.32 -0.56 -0.62
N GLU A 152 -14.51 -0.73 -0.07
CA GLU A 152 -15.32 0.39 0.42
C GLU A 152 -14.70 1.08 1.64
N ASN A 153 -14.17 0.29 2.59
CA ASN A 153 -13.47 0.82 3.75
C ASN A 153 -12.20 1.57 3.35
N THR A 154 -11.47 1.06 2.36
CA THR A 154 -10.23 1.66 1.87
C THR A 154 -10.49 2.96 1.12
N LEU A 155 -11.44 2.97 0.19
CA LEU A 155 -11.81 4.18 -0.54
C LEU A 155 -12.40 5.25 0.39
N SER A 156 -13.16 4.84 1.41
CA SER A 156 -13.67 5.76 2.43
C SER A 156 -12.56 6.37 3.28
N TYR A 157 -11.54 5.59 3.66
CA TYR A 157 -10.36 6.10 4.36
C TYR A 157 -9.54 7.07 3.49
N ILE A 158 -9.33 6.72 2.22
CA ILE A 158 -8.63 7.58 1.25
C ILE A 158 -9.36 8.92 1.07
N ASN A 159 -10.68 8.88 0.87
CA ASN A 159 -11.50 10.09 0.79
C ASN A 159 -11.46 10.93 2.07
N TYR A 160 -11.29 10.27 3.23
CA TYR A 160 -11.13 10.97 4.51
C TYR A 160 -9.78 11.68 4.60
N ILE A 161 -8.68 11.00 4.27
CA ILE A 161 -7.34 11.61 4.15
C ILE A 161 -7.39 12.79 3.19
N ASP A 162 -8.02 12.61 2.03
CA ASP A 162 -8.08 13.65 1.00
C ASP A 162 -8.78 14.93 1.50
N LYS A 163 -9.90 14.79 2.19
CA LYS A 163 -10.57 15.93 2.84
C LYS A 163 -9.70 16.60 3.90
N LYS A 164 -8.94 15.80 4.66
CA LYS A 164 -8.03 16.32 5.69
C LYS A 164 -6.82 17.02 5.11
N ALA A 165 -6.29 16.58 3.97
CA ALA A 165 -5.24 17.29 3.26
C ALA A 165 -5.66 18.72 2.87
N LEU A 166 -6.94 18.93 2.54
CA LEU A 166 -7.46 20.28 2.27
C LEU A 166 -7.48 21.17 3.52
N GLU A 167 -7.79 20.61 4.70
CA GLU A 167 -7.71 21.36 5.97
C GLU A 167 -6.25 21.75 6.27
N LEU A 168 -5.30 20.84 6.04
CA LEU A 168 -3.86 21.10 6.23
C LEU A 168 -3.35 22.22 5.32
N ILE A 169 -3.77 22.24 4.05
CA ILE A 169 -3.43 23.30 3.09
C ILE A 169 -3.86 24.69 3.59
N ASN A 170 -5.02 24.78 4.24
CA ASN A 170 -5.56 26.06 4.68
C ASN A 170 -4.88 26.60 5.96
N ASP A 171 -4.10 25.77 6.65
CA ASP A 171 -3.35 26.13 7.88
C ASP A 171 -1.83 26.29 7.63
N GLU A 172 -1.44 26.45 6.37
CA GLU A 172 -0.04 26.68 6.00
C GLU A 172 0.50 28.02 6.56
N PRO A 173 1.80 28.09 6.94
CA PRO A 173 2.82 27.03 6.84
C PRO A 173 2.90 26.11 8.06
N ASN A 174 2.15 26.38 9.14
CA ASN A 174 2.25 25.66 10.42
C ASN A 174 2.02 24.14 10.24
N SER A 175 1.05 23.77 9.40
CA SER A 175 0.75 22.39 9.06
C SER A 175 1.92 21.64 8.42
N PHE A 176 2.76 22.30 7.61
CA PHE A 176 3.86 21.64 6.90
C PHE A 176 4.97 21.16 7.83
N ASP A 177 5.39 22.00 8.77
CA ASP A 177 6.45 21.63 9.70
C ASP A 177 6.00 20.53 10.67
N ILE A 178 4.75 20.61 11.14
CA ILE A 178 4.16 19.58 12.00
C ILE A 178 4.06 18.23 11.27
N VAL A 179 3.49 18.22 10.06
CA VAL A 179 3.35 16.97 9.27
C VAL A 179 4.71 16.40 8.90
N LYS A 180 5.70 17.23 8.54
CA LYS A 180 7.08 16.79 8.29
C LYS A 180 7.71 16.11 9.51
N ASN A 181 7.56 16.68 10.69
CA ASN A 181 8.13 16.10 11.92
C ASN A 181 7.52 14.73 12.22
N TYR A 182 6.21 14.58 12.04
CA TYR A 182 5.55 13.27 12.18
C TYR A 182 5.94 12.29 11.07
N ALA A 183 6.11 12.76 9.83
CA ALA A 183 6.59 11.92 8.74
C ALA A 183 8.00 11.37 9.00
N LEU A 184 8.90 12.17 9.57
CA LEU A 184 10.23 11.73 9.97
C LEU A 184 10.21 10.73 11.13
N THR A 185 9.21 10.83 12.01
CA THR A 185 9.02 9.96 13.18
C THR A 185 8.43 8.61 12.80
N TYR A 186 7.46 8.59 11.88
CA TYR A 186 6.68 7.39 11.52
C TYR A 186 7.05 6.80 10.15
N LYS A 187 8.23 7.12 9.64
CA LYS A 187 8.78 6.42 8.47
C LYS A 187 9.06 4.96 8.80
N ILE A 188 8.88 4.08 7.81
CA ILE A 188 9.06 2.63 7.99
C ILE A 188 10.51 2.27 8.33
N ASP A 189 11.47 2.81 7.57
CA ASP A 189 12.90 2.57 7.75
C ASP A 189 13.71 3.65 7.00
N TYR A 190 15.04 3.64 7.12
CA TYR A 190 15.95 4.52 6.41
C TYR A 190 15.85 4.37 4.88
N ASP A 191 15.86 3.13 4.37
CA ASP A 191 15.81 2.83 2.94
C ASP A 191 14.45 3.15 2.29
N TYR A 192 13.39 3.18 3.12
CA TYR A 192 12.02 3.51 2.75
C TYR A 192 11.53 4.74 3.50
N SER A 193 12.42 5.72 3.71
CA SER A 193 12.12 6.94 4.47
C SER A 193 11.02 7.83 3.89
N TYR A 194 10.58 7.53 2.68
CA TYR A 194 9.48 8.17 1.98
C TYR A 194 8.14 7.43 2.15
N LEU A 195 8.11 6.28 2.81
CA LEU A 195 6.89 5.58 3.22
C LEU A 195 6.67 5.82 4.70
N VAL A 196 5.49 6.33 5.04
CA VAL A 196 5.13 6.73 6.40
C VAL A 196 3.82 6.04 6.77
N ASP A 197 3.68 5.58 8.01
CA ASP A 197 2.39 5.09 8.51
C ASP A 197 1.33 6.20 8.41
N SER A 198 0.31 5.95 7.58
CA SER A 198 -0.68 6.95 7.22
C SER A 198 -1.55 7.36 8.40
N TYR A 199 -1.95 6.42 9.26
CA TYR A 199 -2.79 6.72 10.41
C TYR A 199 -2.02 7.55 11.44
N LEU A 200 -0.81 7.14 11.82
CA LEU A 200 0.02 7.85 12.80
C LEU A 200 0.39 9.24 12.33
N LEU A 201 0.70 9.41 11.04
CA LEU A 201 0.98 10.71 10.43
C LEU A 201 -0.20 11.67 10.62
N PHE A 202 -1.37 11.32 10.08
CA PHE A 202 -2.50 12.24 10.07
C PHE A 202 -3.17 12.37 11.45
N ASN A 203 -3.23 11.30 12.24
CA ASN A 203 -3.83 11.35 13.57
C ASN A 203 -3.07 12.27 14.51
N ASN A 204 -1.73 12.21 14.53
CA ASN A 204 -0.95 13.02 15.45
C ASN A 204 -0.74 14.45 14.93
N ALA A 205 -0.55 14.63 13.62
CA ALA A 205 -0.54 15.98 13.03
C ALA A 205 -1.87 16.71 13.27
N ALA A 206 -3.01 16.04 13.06
CA ALA A 206 -4.32 16.65 13.30
C ALA A 206 -4.52 17.06 14.76
N LYS A 207 -4.09 16.24 15.73
CA LYS A 207 -4.19 16.59 17.16
C LYS A 207 -3.45 17.88 17.50
N ASP A 208 -2.23 18.03 17.02
CA ASP A 208 -1.41 19.21 17.30
C ASP A 208 -1.95 20.46 16.59
N LEU A 209 -2.59 20.28 15.44
CA LEU A 209 -3.25 21.34 14.67
C LEU A 209 -4.68 21.63 15.15
N GLY A 210 -5.19 20.91 16.16
CA GLY A 210 -6.53 21.13 16.71
C GLY A 210 -7.68 20.56 15.86
N PHE A 211 -7.39 19.67 14.90
CA PHE A 211 -8.38 18.99 14.07
C PHE A 211 -8.67 17.57 14.56
N ASN A 212 -9.91 17.11 14.36
CA ASN A 212 -10.28 15.72 14.67
C ASN A 212 -9.91 14.78 13.51
N PHE A 213 -9.05 13.80 13.79
CA PHE A 213 -8.76 12.68 12.90
C PHE A 213 -9.12 11.36 13.59
N LYS A 214 -10.24 10.76 13.23
CA LYS A 214 -10.63 9.45 13.76
C LYS A 214 -11.29 8.61 12.67
N TYR A 215 -10.55 7.62 12.18
CA TYR A 215 -11.04 6.61 11.26
C TYR A 215 -10.68 5.24 11.80
N THR A 216 -11.67 4.38 12.04
CA THR A 216 -11.48 3.08 12.74
C THR A 216 -11.77 1.88 11.86
N ASN A 217 -12.32 2.07 10.67
CA ASN A 217 -12.77 0.97 9.80
C ASN A 217 -11.72 0.58 8.76
N PHE A 218 -10.49 1.06 8.89
CA PHE A 218 -9.39 0.79 7.98
C PHE A 218 -8.09 0.56 8.77
N PRO A 219 -7.30 -0.46 8.39
CA PRO A 219 -7.68 -1.58 7.51
C PRO A 219 -8.88 -2.38 8.06
N THR A 220 -9.51 -3.22 7.23
CA THR A 220 -10.70 -3.99 7.62
C THR A 220 -10.38 -5.02 8.70
N TYR A 221 -9.20 -5.63 8.63
CA TYR A 221 -8.66 -6.50 9.67
C TYR A 221 -7.13 -6.44 9.63
N PHE A 222 -6.47 -6.42 10.78
CA PHE A 222 -5.04 -6.18 10.84
C PHE A 222 -4.40 -6.76 12.09
N LYS A 223 -3.21 -7.32 11.92
CA LYS A 223 -2.36 -7.79 13.01
C LYS A 223 -0.91 -7.41 12.76
N THR A 224 -0.23 -7.05 13.84
CA THR A 224 1.19 -6.74 13.89
C THR A 224 1.69 -6.88 15.31
N ASN A 225 3.00 -7.12 15.46
CA ASN A 225 3.72 -6.97 16.73
C ASN A 225 4.57 -5.68 16.80
N LEU A 226 4.35 -4.73 15.87
CA LEU A 226 5.08 -3.47 15.77
C LEU A 226 4.23 -2.30 16.31
N GLU A 227 4.85 -1.41 17.09
CA GLU A 227 4.14 -0.28 17.71
C GLU A 227 3.84 0.85 16.72
N ASN A 228 4.76 1.13 15.80
CA ASN A 228 4.71 2.26 14.86
C ASN A 228 4.05 1.93 13.52
N ILE A 229 3.20 0.90 13.51
CA ILE A 229 2.52 0.38 12.32
C ILE A 229 1.03 0.23 12.65
N LYS A 230 0.17 0.74 11.77
CA LYS A 230 -1.29 0.81 11.93
C LYS A 230 -2.05 0.33 10.71
N GLY A 231 -1.35 -0.19 9.71
CA GLY A 231 -1.89 -1.06 8.68
C GLY A 231 -1.93 -0.46 7.28
N ALA A 232 -1.45 0.76 7.03
CA ALA A 232 -1.04 1.16 5.69
C ALA A 232 -0.03 2.30 5.68
N THR A 233 0.94 2.23 4.78
CA THR A 233 1.83 3.35 4.47
C THR A 233 1.22 4.30 3.44
N ILE A 234 1.64 5.56 3.46
CA ILE A 234 1.45 6.54 2.40
C ILE A 234 2.81 7.14 1.99
N GLY A 235 2.97 7.51 0.73
CA GLY A 235 4.18 8.18 0.27
C GLY A 235 4.23 9.63 0.73
N PHE A 236 5.32 10.03 1.36
CA PHE A 236 5.57 11.41 1.81
C PHE A 236 7.03 11.82 1.58
N PRO A 237 7.31 12.96 0.93
CA PRO A 237 8.68 13.40 0.66
C PRO A 237 9.38 13.97 1.91
N THR A 238 10.05 13.12 2.68
CA THR A 238 10.73 13.52 3.93
C THR A 238 12.04 14.29 3.72
N TYR A 239 12.72 14.10 2.59
CA TYR A 239 14.03 14.72 2.32
C TYR A 239 14.07 15.46 0.96
N PRO A 240 14.54 16.73 0.93
CA PRO A 240 14.69 17.52 -0.30
C PRO A 240 15.90 17.15 -1.15
N SER A 241 16.75 16.22 -0.70
CA SER A 241 17.99 15.86 -1.38
C SER A 241 17.79 15.24 -2.77
N ASN A 242 16.55 15.06 -3.22
CA ASN A 242 16.29 14.65 -4.58
C ASN A 242 15.00 15.21 -5.20
N LEU A 243 15.10 16.40 -5.81
CA LEU A 243 14.01 17.07 -6.53
C LEU A 243 13.35 16.19 -7.61
N GLU A 244 14.07 15.25 -8.22
CA GLU A 244 13.45 14.35 -9.20
C GLU A 244 12.44 13.39 -8.55
N GLN A 245 12.59 13.03 -7.26
CA GLN A 245 11.60 12.21 -6.53
C GLN A 245 10.24 12.90 -6.48
N PHE A 246 10.26 14.22 -6.38
CA PHE A 246 9.06 15.03 -6.23
C PHE A 246 8.18 15.00 -7.47
N ASN A 247 8.77 14.89 -8.66
CA ASN A 247 8.02 14.74 -9.90
C ASN A 247 7.11 13.51 -9.85
N TYR A 248 7.53 12.41 -9.22
CA TYR A 248 6.71 11.20 -9.14
C TYR A 248 5.48 11.35 -8.24
N TYR A 249 5.53 12.23 -7.24
CA TYR A 249 4.36 12.50 -6.39
C TYR A 249 3.28 13.31 -7.10
N ILE A 250 3.63 14.03 -8.17
CA ILE A 250 2.71 14.94 -8.87
C ILE A 250 2.46 14.52 -10.33
N ASP A 251 3.20 13.55 -10.85
CA ASP A 251 3.02 13.00 -12.20
C ASP A 251 1.78 12.10 -12.25
N SER A 252 0.72 12.56 -12.91
CA SER A 252 -0.54 11.83 -13.06
C SER A 252 -0.48 10.59 -13.94
N THR A 253 0.62 10.37 -14.66
CA THR A 253 0.86 9.14 -15.40
C THR A 253 1.41 8.01 -14.51
N ILE A 254 1.93 8.35 -13.33
CA ILE A 254 2.60 7.43 -12.41
C ILE A 254 1.86 7.36 -11.06
N ASN A 255 1.51 8.52 -10.49
CA ASN A 255 0.83 8.60 -9.21
C ASN A 255 -0.69 8.54 -9.40
N PRO A 256 -1.36 7.48 -8.90
CA PRO A 256 -2.81 7.41 -8.94
C PRO A 256 -3.48 8.54 -8.12
N PHE A 257 -2.78 9.13 -7.14
CA PHE A 257 -3.25 10.25 -6.33
C PHE A 257 -3.08 11.63 -6.96
N ALA A 258 -2.46 11.78 -8.14
CA ALA A 258 -2.05 13.09 -8.65
C ALA A 258 -3.17 14.15 -8.76
N ASN A 259 -4.44 13.74 -8.83
CA ASN A 259 -5.60 14.63 -8.92
C ASN A 259 -6.36 14.80 -7.58
N THR A 260 -5.75 14.42 -6.46
CA THR A 260 -6.34 14.49 -5.12
C THR A 260 -5.86 15.74 -4.37
N ASN A 261 -6.60 16.18 -3.34
CA ASN A 261 -6.14 17.21 -2.41
C ASN A 261 -4.87 16.77 -1.67
N TYR A 262 -4.67 15.47 -1.42
CA TYR A 262 -3.39 14.98 -0.91
C TYR A 262 -2.22 15.30 -1.85
N ALA A 263 -2.37 15.06 -3.15
CA ALA A 263 -1.32 15.43 -4.11
C ALA A 263 -1.11 16.95 -4.20
N LYS A 264 -2.17 17.75 -4.08
CA LYS A 264 -2.04 19.21 -3.96
C LYS A 264 -1.23 19.60 -2.70
N PHE A 265 -1.57 19.03 -1.55
CA PHE A 265 -0.84 19.25 -0.30
C PHE A 265 0.63 18.91 -0.43
N ILE A 266 0.97 17.77 -1.04
CA ILE A 266 2.36 17.36 -1.29
C ILE A 266 3.08 18.36 -2.20
N LYS A 267 2.42 18.84 -3.26
CA LYS A 267 2.99 19.86 -4.16
C LYS A 267 3.28 21.18 -3.44
N ASP A 268 2.34 21.65 -2.63
CA ASP A 268 2.48 22.91 -1.89
C ASP A 268 3.59 22.78 -0.81
N TYR A 269 3.62 21.63 -0.11
CA TYR A 269 4.69 21.28 0.84
C TYR A 269 6.08 21.23 0.19
N ILE A 270 6.21 20.62 -0.99
CA ILE A 270 7.48 20.60 -1.74
C ILE A 270 7.93 22.02 -2.06
N SER A 271 7.00 22.87 -2.50
CA SER A 271 7.28 24.27 -2.83
C SER A 271 7.75 25.05 -1.59
N TYR A 272 7.10 24.81 -0.44
CA TYR A 272 7.52 25.36 0.85
C TYR A 272 8.94 24.95 1.24
N ILE A 273 9.29 23.66 1.15
CA ILE A 273 10.65 23.19 1.48
C ILE A 273 11.69 23.84 0.57
N ILE A 274 11.47 23.85 -0.75
CA ILE A 274 12.41 24.42 -1.71
C ILE A 274 12.70 25.88 -1.37
N ASN A 275 11.65 26.66 -1.12
CA ASN A 275 11.78 28.07 -0.74
C ASN A 275 12.48 28.25 0.62
N SER A 276 12.26 27.35 1.58
CA SER A 276 12.92 27.39 2.89
C SER A 276 14.41 27.04 2.83
N THR A 277 14.84 26.23 1.86
CA THR A 277 16.26 25.83 1.68
C THR A 277 17.10 26.81 0.87
N LEU A 278 16.46 27.74 0.15
CA LEU A 278 17.13 28.75 -0.67
C LEU A 278 17.37 30.08 0.08
N ASN A 279 16.73 30.26 1.24
CA ASN A 279 16.90 31.42 2.13
C ASN A 279 17.79 31.06 3.33
#